data_AF-A0A961SWR4-F1
#
_entry.id   AF-A0A961SWR4-F1
#
_cell.length_a   1.000
_cell.length_b   1.000
_cell.length_c   1.000
_cell.angle_alpha   90.00
_cell.angle_beta   90.00
_cell.angle_gamma   90.00
#
_symmetry.space_group_name_H-M   'P 1'
#
loop_
_entity.id
_entity.type
_entity.pdbx_description
1 polymer ?
#
loop_
_entity_poly.entity_id
_entity_poly.type
_entity_poly.pdbx_seq_one_letter_code
_entity_poly.pdbx_strand_id
1 'polypeptide(L)' 'GFRYANLARADFREAVFQSSIDFTGAYLYRTRLENVDLSKAVGLNQWQLDMSCGNAETTLPEGLVPPESWPCDEE' A
#
# COMPACT_ATOMS: atom_id res chain seq x y z
N GLY A 1 -7.51 -11.03 -1.64
CA GLY A 1 -6.13 -10.83 -2.12
C GLY A 1 -6.16 -10.22 -3.49
N PHE A 2 -5.13 -9.47 -3.86
CA PHE A 2 -5.00 -8.68 -5.09
C PHE A 2 -3.84 -9.17 -5.97
N ARG A 3 -3.62 -10.48 -6.03
CA ARG A 3 -2.51 -11.07 -6.79
C ARG A 3 -2.58 -10.64 -8.26
N TYR A 4 -1.49 -10.06 -8.77
CA TYR A 4 -1.37 -9.56 -10.15
C TYR A 4 -2.46 -8.56 -10.57
N ALA A 5 -3.16 -7.94 -9.61
CA ALA A 5 -4.17 -6.95 -9.90
C ALA A 5 -3.53 -5.61 -10.29
N ASN A 6 -4.15 -4.90 -11.23
CA ASN A 6 -3.86 -3.49 -11.44
C ASN A 6 -4.71 -2.66 -10.48
N LEU A 7 -4.07 -2.03 -9.50
CA LEU A 7 -4.70 -1.16 -8.50
C LEU A 7 -4.28 0.29 -8.69
N ALA A 8 -3.80 0.67 -9.88
CA ALA A 8 -3.38 2.04 -10.15
C ALA A 8 -4.52 3.02 -9.82
N ARG A 9 -4.22 4.04 -9.01
CA ARG A 9 -5.17 5.04 -8.52
C ARG A 9 -6.36 4.49 -7.73
N ALA A 10 -6.31 3.24 -7.27
CA ALA A 10 -7.31 2.73 -6.33
C ALA A 10 -7.18 3.46 -4.98
N ASP A 11 -8.30 3.61 -4.28
CA ASP A 11 -8.36 4.28 -2.98
C ASP A 11 -8.73 3.29 -1.87
N PHE A 12 -7.82 3.10 -0.92
CA PHE A 12 -7.98 2.22 0.24
C PHE A 12 -8.03 2.98 1.57
N ARG A 13 -8.12 4.31 1.59
CA ARG A 13 -8.08 5.10 2.84
C ARG A 13 -9.15 4.70 3.87
N GLU A 14 -10.29 4.19 3.40
CA GLU A 14 -11.39 3.70 4.24
C GLU A 14 -11.43 2.16 4.36
N ALA A 15 -10.39 1.47 3.86
CA ALA A 15 -10.36 0.02 3.85
C ALA A 15 -9.92 -0.55 5.20
N VAL A 16 -10.67 -1.55 5.66
CA VAL A 16 -10.31 -2.34 6.85
C VAL A 16 -10.09 -3.79 6.43
N PHE A 17 -8.86 -4.28 6.60
CA PHE A 17 -8.52 -5.67 6.30
C PHE A 17 -8.62 -6.54 7.56
N GLN A 18 -9.64 -7.41 7.60
CA GLN A 18 -9.87 -8.33 8.73
C GLN A 18 -8.88 -9.51 8.75
N SER A 19 -8.18 -9.76 7.65
CA SER A 19 -7.23 -10.85 7.47
C SER A 19 -6.08 -10.40 6.57
N SER A 20 -5.02 -11.22 6.48
CA SER A 20 -3.88 -10.91 5.61
C SER A 20 -4.31 -10.75 4.15
N ILE A 21 -3.87 -9.67 3.51
CA ILE A 21 -4.10 -9.44 2.08
C ILE A 21 -2.83 -9.73 1.31
N ASP A 22 -2.96 -10.57 0.28
CA ASP A 22 -1.88 -10.91 -0.65
C ASP A 22 -1.80 -9.87 -1.79
N PHE A 23 -0.71 -9.11 -1.85
CA PHE A 23 -0.39 -8.12 -2.89
C PHE A 23 0.65 -8.62 -3.90
N THR A 24 0.93 -9.93 -3.95
CA THR A 24 1.93 -10.51 -4.86
C THR A 24 1.71 -10.05 -6.30
N GLY A 25 2.67 -9.30 -6.84
CA GLY A 25 2.65 -8.82 -8.22
C GLY A 25 1.61 -7.76 -8.54
N ALA A 26 0.94 -7.17 -7.53
CA ALA A 26 -0.01 -6.07 -7.75
C ALA A 26 0.71 -4.80 -8.21
N TYR A 27 0.08 -4.05 -9.13
CA TYR A 27 0.59 -2.75 -9.59
C TYR A 27 -0.08 -1.62 -8.80
N LEU A 28 0.70 -0.83 -8.04
CA LEU A 28 0.19 0.13 -7.06
C LEU A 28 0.44 1.61 -7.43
N TYR A 29 0.57 1.92 -8.72
CA TYR A 29 0.87 3.29 -9.15
C TYR A 29 -0.20 4.30 -8.67
N ARG A 30 0.21 5.25 -7.82
CA ARG A 30 -0.66 6.22 -7.16
C ARG A 30 -1.84 5.59 -6.40
N THR A 31 -1.73 4.36 -5.93
CA THR A 31 -2.72 3.77 -5.02
C THR A 31 -2.67 4.51 -3.68
N ARG A 32 -3.84 4.90 -3.15
CA ARG A 32 -3.96 5.61 -1.85
C ARG A 32 -4.04 4.58 -0.72
N LEU A 33 -3.02 4.52 0.12
CA LEU A 33 -2.85 3.60 1.25
C LEU A 33 -2.73 4.37 2.58
N GLU A 34 -3.01 5.68 2.60
CA GLU A 34 -2.90 6.48 3.82
C GLU A 34 -3.79 5.93 4.94
N ASN A 35 -3.24 5.89 6.15
CA ASN A 35 -3.89 5.35 7.36
C ASN A 35 -4.25 3.85 7.29
N VAL A 36 -3.79 3.11 6.27
CA VAL A 36 -4.10 1.69 6.13
C VAL A 36 -3.13 0.86 6.96
N ASP A 37 -3.66 -0.10 7.72
CA ASP A 37 -2.87 -1.14 8.37
C ASP A 37 -2.53 -2.27 7.38
N LEU A 38 -1.30 -2.25 6.88
CA LEU A 38 -0.73 -3.29 6.03
C LEU A 38 0.22 -4.22 6.80
N SER A 39 0.27 -4.18 8.14
CA SER A 39 1.20 -4.99 8.96
C SER A 39 1.14 -6.49 8.67
N LYS A 40 -0.05 -6.98 8.26
CA LYS A 40 -0.30 -8.39 7.91
C LYS A 40 -0.34 -8.65 6.41
N ALA A 41 -0.01 -7.66 5.57
CA ALA A 41 0.05 -7.84 4.13
C ALA A 41 1.17 -8.81 3.76
N VAL A 42 0.93 -9.63 2.73
CA VAL A 42 1.93 -10.58 2.20
C VAL A 42 2.18 -10.30 0.72
N GLY A 43 3.37 -10.61 0.24
CA GLY A 43 3.75 -10.41 -1.16
C GLY A 43 3.89 -8.95 -1.59
N LEU A 44 3.79 -7.99 -0.65
CA LEU A 44 4.09 -6.59 -0.84
C LEU A 44 5.60 -6.36 -0.83
N ASN A 45 6.11 -5.59 -1.78
CA ASN A 45 7.53 -5.27 -1.94
C ASN A 45 7.76 -3.76 -1.93
N GLN A 46 8.99 -3.34 -1.62
CA GLN A 46 9.35 -1.92 -1.53
C GLN A 46 8.99 -1.13 -2.80
N TRP A 47 9.29 -1.65 -3.98
CA TRP A 47 8.97 -0.97 -5.25
C TRP A 47 7.48 -0.70 -5.46
N GLN A 48 6.59 -1.52 -4.86
CA GLN A 48 5.14 -1.29 -4.91
C GLN A 48 4.75 -0.12 -4.00
N LEU A 49 5.45 0.07 -2.87
CA LEU A 49 5.28 1.24 -2.01
C LEU A 49 5.85 2.50 -2.64
N ASP A 50 7.04 2.41 -3.25
CA ASP A 50 7.74 3.55 -3.87
C ASP A 50 6.90 4.24 -4.96
N MET A 51 5.91 3.54 -5.52
CA MET A 51 4.99 4.08 -6.53
C MET A 51 3.58 4.38 -6.02
N SER A 52 3.27 4.08 -4.76
CA SER A 52 1.97 4.35 -4.15
C SER A 52 2.02 5.60 -3.27
N CYS A 53 0.90 5.91 -2.63
CA CYS A 53 0.77 7.01 -1.69
C CYS A 53 0.40 6.46 -0.31
N GLY A 54 1.14 6.87 0.70
CA GLY A 54 0.88 6.55 2.11
C GLY A 54 1.28 7.74 2.98
N ASN A 55 1.24 7.56 4.30
CA ASN A 55 1.58 8.60 5.26
C ASN A 55 2.18 7.99 6.54
N ALA A 56 2.50 8.83 7.52
CA ALA A 56 3.07 8.41 8.80
C ALA A 56 2.17 7.43 9.58
N GLU A 57 0.86 7.42 9.32
CA GLU A 57 -0.12 6.53 9.95
C GLU A 57 -0.31 5.20 9.19
N THR A 58 0.35 5.03 8.03
CA THR A 58 0.31 3.78 7.27
C THR A 58 1.22 2.75 7.95
N THR A 59 0.65 1.64 8.41
CA THR A 59 1.45 0.60 9.07
C THR A 59 1.96 -0.39 8.03
N LEU A 60 3.27 -0.61 7.96
CA LEU A 60 3.89 -1.50 6.97
C LEU A 60 4.25 -2.89 7.56
N PRO A 61 4.36 -3.92 6.71
CA PRO A 61 5.03 -5.18 7.07
C PRO A 61 6.47 -4.96 7.53
N GLU A 62 6.98 -5.89 8.34
CA GLU A 62 8.39 -5.91 8.76
C GLU A 62 9.34 -5.93 7.54
N GLY A 63 10.38 -5.09 7.58
CA GLY A 63 11.39 -5.00 6.52
C GLY A 63 11.06 -4.05 5.37
N LEU A 64 9.85 -3.48 5.33
CA LEU A 64 9.50 -2.40 4.40
C LEU A 64 9.61 -1.04 5.10
N VAL A 65 9.96 -0.02 4.33
CA VAL A 65 10.12 1.35 4.83
C VAL A 65 9.18 2.30 4.09
N PRO A 66 8.66 3.34 4.76
CA PRO A 66 7.92 4.40 4.09
C PRO A 66 8.81 5.07 3.04
N PRO A 67 8.37 5.17 1.77
CA PRO A 67 9.06 5.95 0.75
C PRO A 67 9.24 7.42 1.15
N GLU A 68 10.36 8.03 0.75
CA GLU A 68 10.60 9.47 0.95
C GLU A 68 9.58 10.36 0.21
N SER A 69 8.94 9.80 -0.82
CA SER A 69 7.88 10.46 -1.59
C SER A 69 6.52 10.49 -0.88
N TRP A 70 6.40 9.88 0.30
CA TRP A 70 5.20 9.98 1.12
C TRP A 70 5.29 11.16 2.10
N PRO A 71 4.21 11.92 2.32
CA PRO A 71 2.89 11.78 1.70
C PRO A 71 2.84 12.35 0.29
N CYS A 72 1.98 11.77 -0.54
CA CYS A 72 1.63 12.37 -1.83
C CYS A 72 0.81 13.65 -1.61
N ASP A 73 0.91 14.59 -2.55
CA ASP A 73 0.03 15.76 -2.61
C ASP A 73 -1.46 15.33 -2.63
N GLU A 74 -2.31 16.15 -2.03
CA GLU A 74 -3.76 16.02 -2.17
C GLU A 74 -4.15 16.48 -3.59
N GLU A 75 -4.25 15.52 -4.52
CA GLU A 75 -5.01 15.67 -5.77
C GLU A 75 -6.48 15.28 -5.56
#